data_AF-A0A6N7WAY1-F1
#
_entry.id   AF-A0A6N7WAY1-F1
#
_cell.length_a   1.000
_cell.length_b   1.000
_cell.length_c   1.000
_cell.angle_alpha   90.00
_cell.angle_beta   90.00
_cell.angle_gamma   90.00
#
_symmetry.space_group_name_H-M   'P 1'
#
loop_
_entity.id
_entity.type
_entity.pdbx_description
1 polymer ?
#
loop_
_entity_poly.entity_id
_entity_poly.type
_entity_poly.pdbx_seq_one_letter_code
_entity_poly.pdbx_strand_id
1 'polypeptide(L)'
;MLPPSAIIQKGGFSMTEYEKYQEHIRHTHNAFCRIVIRHAAIDAARSIRSRRSREISLDYLIDEKHYPFSTTDEYFAEQPTSGEYPFTACGQTILLGNPYLAAALSSLPEMEQEMIFLYYFQRLTHKEIGEQYGRTRSTTGRRIRLILQQLRAELEGAHHEPATPL
;
A
#
# COMPACT_ATOMS: atom_id res chain seq x y z
N MET A 1 49.07 -36.58 -13.02
CA MET A 1 50.50 -36.91 -12.87
C MET A 1 50.83 -36.88 -11.39
N LEU A 2 51.33 -37.98 -10.84
CA LEU A 2 51.83 -38.01 -9.45
C LEU A 2 53.14 -37.21 -9.36
N PRO A 3 53.44 -36.57 -8.23
CA PRO A 3 54.74 -35.94 -8.05
C PRO A 3 55.84 -37.00 -8.23
N PRO A 4 57.00 -36.64 -8.81
CA PRO A 4 58.16 -37.52 -8.73
C PRO A 4 58.42 -37.78 -7.25
N SER A 5 58.19 -39.02 -6.83
CA SER A 5 58.40 -39.47 -5.46
C SER A 5 59.83 -39.12 -5.06
N ALA A 6 60.02 -38.48 -3.89
CA ALA A 6 61.33 -38.31 -3.28
C ALA A 6 61.85 -39.69 -2.80
N ILE A 7 62.08 -40.59 -3.75
CA ILE A 7 62.72 -41.87 -3.52
C ILE A 7 64.20 -41.53 -3.39
N ILE A 8 64.68 -41.57 -2.15
CA ILE A 8 66.11 -41.59 -1.84
C ILE A 8 66.65 -42.92 -2.38
N GLN A 9 66.89 -42.99 -3.69
CA GLN A 9 67.73 -44.00 -4.32
C GLN A 9 69.02 -43.32 -4.74
N LYS A 10 70.13 -44.05 -4.54
CA LYS A 10 71.50 -43.65 -4.87
C LYS A 10 71.59 -43.26 -6.36
N GLY A 11 71.47 -41.97 -6.64
CA GLY A 11 71.43 -41.40 -7.99
C GLY A 11 70.42 -40.26 -8.03
N GLY A 12 70.80 -39.09 -7.52
CA GLY A 12 69.90 -37.95 -7.36
C GLY A 12 69.26 -37.53 -8.67
N PHE A 13 67.96 -37.22 -8.62
CA PHE A 13 67.28 -36.49 -9.68
C PHE A 13 68.08 -35.23 -10.01
N SER A 14 68.34 -34.98 -11.29
CA SER A 14 68.99 -33.74 -11.70
C SER A 14 68.11 -32.57 -11.26
N MET A 15 68.68 -31.53 -10.64
CA MET A 15 67.96 -30.32 -10.20
C MET A 15 67.00 -29.77 -11.27
N THR A 16 67.35 -29.97 -12.54
CA THR A 16 66.59 -29.55 -13.72
C THR A 16 65.24 -30.26 -13.91
N GLU A 17 65.06 -31.49 -13.43
CA GLU A 17 63.79 -32.23 -13.58
C GLU A 17 62.73 -31.79 -12.57
N TYR A 18 63.16 -31.50 -11.34
CA TYR A 18 62.28 -30.97 -10.29
C TYR A 18 61.79 -29.55 -10.64
N GLU A 19 62.69 -28.71 -11.16
CA GLU A 19 62.35 -27.37 -11.65
C GLU A 19 61.32 -27.43 -12.79
N LYS A 20 61.52 -28.31 -13.77
CA LYS A 20 60.56 -28.54 -14.87
C LYS A 20 59.20 -29.01 -14.37
N TYR A 21 59.15 -29.86 -13.35
CA TYR A 21 57.90 -30.31 -12.74
C TYR A 21 57.16 -29.16 -12.04
N GLN A 22 57.87 -28.34 -11.25
CA GLN A 22 57.31 -27.17 -10.60
C GLN A 22 56.80 -26.15 -11.63
N GLU A 23 57.54 -25.95 -12.71
CA GLU A 23 57.14 -25.08 -13.82
C GLU A 23 55.89 -25.61 -14.54
N HIS A 24 55.80 -26.93 -14.77
CA HIS A 24 54.60 -27.56 -15.34
C HIS A 24 53.36 -27.35 -14.45
N ILE A 25 53.49 -27.49 -13.12
CA ILE A 25 52.38 -27.20 -12.19
C ILE A 25 51.95 -25.73 -12.30
N ARG A 26 52.91 -24.80 -12.32
CA ARG A 26 52.63 -23.36 -12.44
C ARG A 26 51.91 -23.05 -13.75
N HIS A 27 52.39 -23.58 -14.88
CA HIS A 27 51.77 -23.33 -16.19
C HIS A 27 50.39 -23.95 -16.31
N THR A 28 50.19 -25.18 -15.80
CA THR A 28 48.87 -25.83 -15.82
C THR A 28 47.87 -25.10 -14.93
N HIS A 29 48.28 -24.67 -13.74
CA HIS A 29 47.43 -23.86 -12.86
C HIS A 29 47.11 -22.50 -13.48
N ASN A 30 48.09 -21.80 -14.05
CA ASN A 30 47.87 -20.53 -14.74
C ASN A 30 46.92 -20.69 -15.93
N ALA A 31 47.10 -21.74 -16.74
CA ALA A 31 46.19 -22.05 -17.85
C ALA A 31 44.75 -22.28 -17.34
N PHE A 32 44.58 -23.03 -16.25
CA PHE A 32 43.29 -23.23 -15.60
C PHE A 32 42.66 -21.90 -15.15
N CYS A 33 43.40 -21.06 -14.43
CA CYS A 33 42.91 -19.75 -13.98
C CYS A 33 42.49 -18.85 -15.15
N ARG A 34 43.28 -18.82 -16.22
CA ARG A 34 42.95 -18.04 -17.44
C ARG A 34 41.67 -18.53 -18.10
N ILE A 35 41.44 -19.85 -18.15
CA ILE A 35 40.21 -20.44 -18.67
C ILE A 35 39.03 -20.01 -17.81
N VAL A 36 39.11 -20.18 -16.48
CA VAL A 36 38.03 -19.82 -15.56
C VAL A 36 37.65 -18.34 -15.68
N ILE A 37 38.62 -17.43 -15.68
CA ILE A 37 38.38 -15.99 -15.82
C ILE A 37 37.73 -15.68 -17.17
N ARG A 38 38.20 -16.30 -18.26
CA ARG A 38 37.63 -16.11 -19.60
C ARG A 38 36.17 -16.55 -19.65
N HIS A 39 35.84 -17.71 -19.10
CA HIS A 39 34.47 -18.20 -19.08
C HIS A 39 33.56 -17.35 -18.18
N ALA A 40 34.04 -16.94 -17.00
CA ALA A 40 33.30 -16.03 -16.14
C ALA A 40 32.99 -14.68 -16.84
N ALA A 41 33.96 -14.14 -17.60
CA ALA A 41 33.75 -12.93 -18.39
C ALA A 41 32.72 -13.13 -19.53
N ILE A 42 32.77 -14.27 -20.21
CA ILE A 42 31.81 -14.63 -21.26
C ILE A 42 30.40 -14.75 -20.68
N ASP A 43 30.25 -15.42 -19.55
CA ASP A 43 28.95 -15.63 -18.91
C ASP A 43 28.37 -14.32 -18.35
N ALA A 44 29.21 -13.45 -17.78
CA ALA A 44 28.82 -12.09 -17.40
C ALA A 44 28.32 -11.28 -18.62
N ALA A 45 29.05 -11.32 -19.74
CA ALA A 45 28.64 -10.62 -20.96
C ALA A 45 27.33 -11.17 -21.55
N ARG A 46 27.12 -12.50 -21.51
CA ARG A 46 25.86 -13.14 -21.91
C ARG A 46 24.71 -12.72 -21.00
N SER A 47 24.92 -12.70 -19.69
CA SER A 47 23.91 -12.25 -18.71
C SER A 47 23.49 -10.81 -18.97
N ILE A 48 24.44 -9.89 -19.16
CA ILE A 48 24.17 -8.49 -19.50
C ILE A 48 23.39 -8.39 -20.82
N ARG A 49 23.78 -9.14 -21.86
CA ARG A 49 23.07 -9.14 -23.15
C ARG A 49 21.63 -9.63 -23.00
N SER A 50 21.42 -10.72 -22.27
CA SER A 50 20.09 -11.29 -22.02
C SER A 50 19.20 -10.35 -21.20
N ARG A 51 19.78 -9.58 -20.28
CA ARG A 51 19.07 -8.53 -19.55
C ARG A 51 18.68 -7.39 -20.49
N ARG A 52 19.62 -6.85 -21.25
CA ARG A 52 19.38 -5.76 -22.22
C ARG A 52 18.36 -6.10 -23.31
N SER A 53 18.20 -7.37 -23.69
CA SER A 53 17.16 -7.79 -24.65
C SER A 53 15.75 -7.87 -24.05
N ARG A 54 15.63 -7.81 -22.71
CA ARG A 54 14.35 -7.92 -21.97
C ARG A 54 14.00 -6.65 -21.20
N GLU A 55 15.01 -5.87 -20.82
CA GLU A 55 14.86 -4.61 -20.09
C GLU A 55 14.66 -3.45 -21.09
N ILE A 56 13.62 -2.65 -20.87
CA ILE A 56 13.36 -1.40 -21.60
C ILE A 56 13.83 -0.23 -20.72
N SER A 57 14.44 0.80 -21.30
CA SER A 57 14.84 2.00 -20.56
C SER A 57 13.63 2.73 -19.98
N LEU A 58 13.72 3.23 -18.75
CA LEU A 58 12.65 4.04 -18.15
C LEU A 58 12.34 5.30 -18.97
N ASP A 59 13.32 5.83 -19.72
CA ASP A 59 13.13 6.96 -20.63
C ASP A 59 12.06 6.67 -21.70
N TYR A 60 11.91 5.41 -22.12
CA TYR A 60 10.86 5.01 -23.06
C TYR A 60 9.46 5.16 -22.45
N LEU A 61 9.32 4.94 -21.13
CA LEU A 61 8.05 5.14 -20.41
C LEU A 61 7.71 6.63 -20.22
N ILE A 62 8.69 7.53 -20.33
CA ILE A 62 8.50 8.97 -20.15
C ILE A 62 7.92 9.61 -21.42
N ASP A 63 8.23 9.08 -22.61
CA ASP A 63 7.66 9.57 -23.87
C ASP A 63 6.22 9.08 -24.11
N GLU A 64 5.82 7.95 -23.52
CA GLU A 64 4.46 7.39 -23.58
C GLU A 64 3.50 8.04 -22.56
N LYS A 65 3.61 9.37 -22.44
CA LYS A 65 3.10 10.21 -21.35
C LYS A 65 1.60 10.51 -21.39
N HIS A 66 0.77 9.56 -21.79
CA HIS A 66 -0.69 9.69 -21.71
C HIS A 66 -1.39 8.52 -21.00
N TYR A 67 -0.65 7.50 -20.55
CA TYR A 67 -1.25 6.42 -19.79
C TYR A 67 -1.00 6.62 -18.29
N PRO A 68 -2.02 6.93 -17.47
CA PRO A 68 -1.84 6.97 -16.03
C PRO A 68 -1.34 5.59 -15.55
N PHE A 69 -0.26 5.58 -14.77
CA PHE A 69 0.37 4.36 -14.22
C PHE A 69 -0.55 3.53 -13.30
N SER A 70 -1.75 4.05 -13.03
CA SER A 70 -2.79 3.43 -12.22
C SER A 70 -4.11 3.58 -12.95
N THR A 71 -4.80 2.47 -13.21
CA THR A 71 -6.25 2.49 -13.36
C THR A 71 -6.80 2.57 -11.95
N THR A 72 -7.07 3.78 -11.46
CA THR A 72 -7.99 3.89 -10.32
C THR A 72 -9.33 3.36 -10.83
N ASP A 73 -9.73 2.19 -10.33
CA ASP A 73 -11.10 1.72 -10.47
C ASP A 73 -12.04 2.88 -10.09
N GLU A 74 -13.07 3.15 -10.88
CA GLU A 74 -14.06 4.19 -10.58
C GLU A 74 -14.65 4.01 -9.18
N TYR A 75 -14.62 2.78 -8.64
CA TYR A 75 -14.95 2.46 -7.26
C TYR A 75 -14.12 3.22 -6.20
N PHE A 76 -12.85 3.53 -6.48
CA PHE A 76 -11.95 4.29 -5.60
C PHE A 76 -11.70 5.72 -6.07
N ALA A 77 -12.35 6.15 -7.15
CA ALA A 77 -12.36 7.57 -7.47
C ALA A 77 -12.96 8.27 -6.25
N GLU A 78 -12.18 9.17 -5.64
CA GLU A 78 -12.69 10.07 -4.60
C GLU A 78 -13.89 10.77 -5.24
N GLN A 79 -15.10 10.37 -4.84
CA GLN A 79 -16.28 11.12 -5.22
C GLN A 79 -15.97 12.57 -4.84
N PRO A 80 -16.19 13.54 -5.74
CA PRO A 80 -15.89 14.93 -5.45
C PRO A 80 -16.90 15.47 -4.43
N THR A 81 -16.92 14.93 -3.20
CA THR A 81 -17.49 15.52 -1.98
C THR A 81 -16.57 16.65 -1.50
N SER A 82 -16.24 17.55 -2.42
CA SER A 82 -15.69 18.87 -2.11
C SER A 82 -16.77 19.85 -1.64
N GLY A 83 -18.01 19.37 -1.46
CA GLY A 83 -19.08 20.11 -0.80
C GLY A 83 -19.03 19.89 0.70
N GLU A 84 -18.66 20.92 1.45
CA GLU A 84 -18.88 20.99 2.89
C GLU A 84 -20.30 21.53 3.13
N TYR A 85 -21.15 20.75 3.79
CA TYR A 85 -22.56 21.11 4.02
C TYR A 85 -22.75 21.57 5.48
N PRO A 86 -23.20 22.82 5.72
CA PRO A 86 -23.37 23.33 7.07
C PRO A 86 -24.59 22.73 7.75
N PHE A 87 -24.42 22.24 8.97
CA PHE A 87 -25.48 21.86 9.90
C PHE A 87 -25.34 22.69 11.17
N THR A 88 -26.43 23.30 11.64
CA THR A 88 -26.42 24.19 12.81
C THR A 88 -27.34 23.65 13.89
N ALA A 89 -26.81 23.47 15.11
CA ALA A 89 -27.57 23.08 16.29
C ALA A 89 -26.95 23.71 17.55
N CYS A 90 -27.75 24.01 18.57
CA CYS A 90 -27.31 24.70 19.80
C CYS A 90 -26.52 26.01 19.53
N GLY A 91 -26.80 26.72 18.43
CA GLY A 91 -26.08 27.93 18.03
C GLY A 91 -24.65 27.70 17.50
N GLN A 92 -24.26 26.45 17.24
CA GLN A 92 -22.97 26.08 16.65
C GLN A 92 -23.18 25.47 15.27
N THR A 93 -22.33 25.83 14.31
CA THR A 93 -22.36 25.31 12.94
C THR A 93 -21.18 24.35 12.73
N ILE A 94 -21.47 23.17 12.19
CA ILE A 94 -20.49 22.16 11.81
C ILE A 94 -20.62 21.84 10.32
N LEU A 95 -19.53 21.35 9.72
CA LEU A 95 -19.46 21.04 8.29
C LEU A 95 -19.46 19.52 8.08
N LEU A 96 -20.41 19.03 7.29
CA LEU A 96 -20.59 17.62 6.99
C LEU A 96 -20.17 17.34 5.54
N GLY A 97 -19.47 16.23 5.31
CA GLY A 97 -19.05 15.83 3.95
C GLY A 97 -20.12 15.11 3.13
N ASN A 98 -21.30 14.86 3.70
CA ASN A 98 -22.40 14.17 3.02
C ASN A 98 -23.66 15.07 3.00
N PRO A 99 -24.18 15.44 1.81
CA PRO A 99 -25.34 16.31 1.68
C PRO A 99 -26.63 15.68 2.21
N TYR A 100 -26.81 14.38 1.99
CA TYR A 100 -28.00 13.66 2.44
C TYR A 100 -28.06 13.59 3.96
N LEU A 101 -26.90 13.39 4.60
CA LEU A 101 -26.81 13.42 6.06
C LEU A 101 -27.14 14.82 6.61
N ALA A 102 -26.60 15.88 6.00
CA ALA A 102 -26.90 17.25 6.42
C ALA A 102 -28.40 17.55 6.29
N ALA A 103 -29.01 17.19 5.16
CA ALA A 103 -30.45 17.37 4.94
C ALA A 103 -31.30 16.56 5.93
N ALA A 104 -30.95 15.30 6.19
CA ALA A 104 -31.68 14.44 7.13
C ALA A 104 -31.54 14.93 8.58
N LEU A 105 -30.39 15.49 8.96
CA LEU A 105 -30.26 16.10 10.29
C LEU A 105 -31.09 17.39 10.39
N SER A 106 -31.13 18.20 9.32
CA SER A 106 -31.95 19.41 9.28
C SER A 106 -33.47 19.16 9.21
N SER A 107 -33.92 17.96 8.81
CA SER A 107 -35.35 17.60 8.78
C SER A 107 -35.90 17.27 10.18
N LEU A 108 -35.04 16.90 11.12
CA LEU A 108 -35.44 16.55 12.48
C LEU A 108 -36.03 17.76 13.23
N PRO A 109 -36.90 17.56 14.24
CA PRO A 109 -37.27 18.61 15.17
C PRO A 109 -36.06 19.20 15.89
N GLU A 110 -36.06 20.51 16.16
CA GLU A 110 -34.95 21.24 16.80
C GLU A 110 -34.40 20.51 18.04
N MET A 111 -35.28 20.05 18.92
CA MET A 111 -34.89 19.29 20.11
C MET A 111 -34.08 18.01 19.80
N GLU A 112 -34.45 17.29 18.75
CA GLU A 112 -33.78 16.06 18.35
C GLU A 112 -32.43 16.34 17.69
N GLN A 113 -32.36 17.43 16.90
CA GLN A 113 -31.11 17.95 16.36
C GLN A 113 -30.13 18.26 17.48
N GLU A 114 -30.57 18.98 18.52
CA GLU A 114 -29.74 19.32 19.67
C GLU A 114 -29.28 18.07 20.42
N MET A 115 -30.16 17.08 20.67
CA MET A 115 -29.77 15.84 21.34
C MET A 115 -28.68 15.07 20.58
N ILE A 116 -28.82 14.95 19.25
CA ILE A 116 -27.81 14.31 18.40
C ILE A 116 -26.52 15.13 18.38
N PHE A 117 -26.65 16.46 18.31
CA PHE A 117 -25.53 17.38 18.33
C PHE A 117 -24.69 17.22 19.61
N LEU A 118 -25.34 17.32 20.76
CA LEU A 118 -24.72 17.17 22.07
C LEU A 118 -24.05 15.81 22.25
N TYR A 119 -24.69 14.73 21.77
CA TYR A 119 -24.18 13.37 21.94
C TYR A 119 -22.97 13.06 21.02
N TYR A 120 -23.07 13.33 19.72
CA TYR A 120 -22.04 12.93 18.75
C TYR A 120 -20.93 13.97 18.58
N PHE A 121 -21.27 15.26 18.60
CA PHE A 121 -20.31 16.33 18.31
C PHE A 121 -19.71 16.92 19.59
N GLN A 122 -20.51 17.14 20.63
CA GLN A 122 -19.99 17.60 21.92
C GLN A 122 -19.61 16.48 22.89
N ARG A 123 -19.91 15.20 22.57
CA ARG A 123 -19.55 14.01 23.37
C ARG A 123 -20.17 13.96 24.77
N LEU A 124 -21.31 14.60 25.00
CA LEU A 124 -22.03 14.51 26.28
C LEU A 124 -22.64 13.12 26.46
N THR A 125 -22.74 12.68 27.71
CA THR A 125 -23.42 11.44 28.07
C THR A 125 -24.94 11.61 28.07
N HIS A 126 -25.69 10.50 27.93
CA HIS A 126 -27.15 10.52 28.03
C HIS A 126 -27.67 11.09 29.36
N LYS A 127 -26.85 11.03 30.43
CA LYS A 127 -27.21 11.58 31.74
C LYS A 127 -27.14 13.10 31.71
N GLU A 128 -26.03 13.66 31.25
CA GLU A 128 -25.82 15.12 31.15
C GLU A 128 -26.84 15.76 30.21
N ILE A 129 -27.11 15.13 29.06
CA ILE A 129 -28.16 15.58 28.13
C ILE A 129 -29.54 15.50 28.80
N GLY A 130 -29.82 14.40 29.53
CA GLY A 130 -31.06 14.27 30.28
C GLY A 130 -31.25 15.39 31.30
N GLU A 131 -30.21 15.73 32.06
CA GLU A 131 -30.24 16.81 33.05
C GLU A 131 -30.58 18.18 32.41
N GLN A 132 -30.04 18.50 31.23
CA GLN A 132 -30.36 19.73 30.51
C GLN A 132 -31.84 19.85 30.12
N TYR A 133 -32.49 18.72 29.78
CA TYR A 133 -33.90 18.71 29.39
C TYR A 133 -34.85 18.15 30.47
N GLY A 134 -34.41 18.05 31.72
CA GLY A 134 -35.22 17.54 32.84
C GLY A 134 -35.70 16.09 32.66
N ARG A 135 -34.93 15.26 31.95
CA ARG A 135 -35.24 13.86 31.63
C ARG A 135 -34.27 12.88 32.28
N THR A 136 -34.74 11.64 32.45
CA THR A 136 -33.90 10.55 32.95
C THR A 136 -32.93 10.08 31.88
N ARG A 137 -31.76 9.56 32.29
CA ARG A 137 -30.76 8.94 31.38
C ARG A 137 -31.39 7.93 30.41
N SER A 138 -32.33 7.09 30.89
CA SER A 138 -32.97 6.06 30.07
C SER A 138 -33.92 6.63 29.02
N THR A 139 -34.67 7.68 29.34
CA THR A 139 -35.58 8.34 28.38
C THR A 139 -34.78 9.06 27.29
N THR A 140 -33.72 9.77 27.64
CA THR A 140 -32.80 10.39 26.66
C THR A 140 -32.14 9.34 25.77
N GLY A 141 -31.60 8.27 26.35
CA GLY A 141 -30.98 7.19 25.55
C GLY A 141 -31.96 6.48 24.61
N ARG A 142 -33.21 6.26 25.06
CA ARG A 142 -34.28 5.74 24.19
C ARG A 142 -34.61 6.73 23.06
N ARG A 143 -34.69 8.02 23.37
CA ARG A 143 -35.00 9.06 22.38
C ARG A 143 -33.92 9.14 21.30
N ILE A 144 -32.64 9.19 21.69
CA ILE A 144 -31.50 9.17 20.74
C ILE A 144 -31.55 7.93 19.84
N ARG A 145 -31.86 6.76 20.40
CA ARG A 145 -32.00 5.54 19.61
C ARG A 145 -33.13 5.64 18.57
N LEU A 146 -34.27 6.22 18.94
CA LEU A 146 -35.39 6.43 18.00
C LEU A 146 -35.03 7.42 16.89
N ILE A 147 -34.32 8.50 17.23
CA ILE A 147 -33.83 9.47 16.24
C ILE A 147 -32.91 8.76 15.23
N LEU A 148 -31.97 7.95 15.71
CA LEU A 148 -31.07 7.18 14.83
C LEU A 148 -31.81 6.17 13.95
N GLN A 149 -32.88 5.55 14.44
CA GLN A 149 -33.72 4.67 13.63
C GLN A 149 -34.47 5.45 12.54
N GLN A 150 -34.98 6.64 12.86
CA GLN A 150 -35.62 7.50 11.87
C GLN A 150 -34.63 7.96 10.80
N LEU A 151 -33.48 8.50 11.21
CA LEU A 151 -32.42 8.92 10.29
C LEU A 151 -31.96 7.77 9.38
N ARG A 152 -31.83 6.57 9.94
CA ARG A 152 -31.51 5.38 9.16
C ARG A 152 -32.58 5.07 8.11
N ALA A 153 -33.86 5.12 8.50
CA ALA A 153 -34.95 4.87 7.56
C ALA A 153 -35.02 5.93 6.46
N GLU A 154 -34.81 7.20 6.79
CA GLU A 154 -34.76 8.30 5.80
C GLU A 154 -33.59 8.14 4.82
N LEU A 155 -32.39 7.80 5.33
CA LEU A 155 -31.21 7.60 4.48
C LEU A 155 -31.32 6.33 3.64
N GLU A 156 -31.76 5.20 4.21
CA GLU A 156 -31.99 3.96 3.45
C GLU A 156 -33.12 4.12 2.42
N GLY A 157 -34.16 4.89 2.74
CA GLY A 157 -35.24 5.25 1.80
C GLY A 157 -34.77 6.16 0.67
N ALA A 158 -33.87 7.11 0.95
CA ALA A 158 -33.23 7.93 -0.08
C ALA A 158 -32.30 7.13 -1.01
N HIS A 159 -31.84 5.95 -0.57
CA HIS A 159 -31.08 5.01 -1.39
C HIS A 159 -31.98 4.03 -2.20
N HIS A 160 -33.30 4.06 -2.02
CA HIS A 160 -34.23 3.17 -2.72
C HIS A 160 -35.28 3.95 -3.53
N GLU A 161 -35.03 4.00 -4.85
CA GLU A 161 -35.93 4.22 -5.99
C GLU A 161 -36.06 5.62 -6.66
N PRO A 162 -36.25 5.66 -8.00
CA PRO A 162 -36.58 4.52 -8.87
C PRO A 162 -35.46 4.10 -9.81
N ALA A 163 -35.43 2.78 -10.07
CA ALA A 163 -34.88 2.22 -11.28
C ALA A 163 -35.31 3.07 -12.49
N THR A 164 -34.31 3.52 -13.25
CA THR A 164 -34.48 4.06 -14.59
C THR A 164 -35.45 3.19 -15.39
N PRO A 165 -36.60 3.71 -15.87
CA PRO A 165 -37.40 2.99 -16.84
C PRO A 165 -36.63 2.95 -18.17
N LEU A 166 -36.71 1.79 -18.82
CA LEU A 166 -36.05 1.35 -20.06
C LEU A 166 -35.96 2.42 -21.15
#